data_AF-A0A367LTP6-F1
#
_entry.id   AF-A0A367LTP6-F1
#
_cell.length_a   1.000
_cell.length_b   1.000
_cell.length_c   1.000
_cell.angle_alpha   90.00
_cell.angle_beta   90.00
_cell.angle_gamma   90.00
#
_symmetry.space_group_name_H-M   'P 1'
#
loop_
_entity.id
_entity.type
_entity.pdbx_description
1 polymer ?
#
loop_
_entity_poly.entity_id
_entity_poly.type
_entity_poly.pdbx_seq_one_letter_code
_entity_poly.pdbx_strand_id
1 'polypeptide(L)' 'MIEPDRLISAVSGRERDEQLDRAIRPLKLADYIGQPSVREQMELFIHAARG' A
#
# COMPACT_ATOMS: atom_id res chain seq x y z
N MET A 1 -13.11 -23.03 27.01
CA MET A 1 -13.84 -22.63 25.78
C MET A 1 -14.74 -21.48 26.21
N ILE A 2 -14.59 -20.20 25.84
CA ILE A 2 -14.01 -19.52 24.68
C ILE A 2 -13.37 -18.20 25.19
N GLU A 3 -12.09 -17.97 24.86
CA GLU A 3 -11.51 -16.63 24.70
C GLU A 3 -11.02 -16.52 23.24
N PRO A 4 -10.95 -15.34 22.60
CA PRO A 4 -11.50 -14.04 22.94
C PRO A 4 -12.44 -13.49 21.85
N ASP A 5 -13.49 -12.78 22.26
CA ASP A 5 -14.24 -11.91 21.36
C ASP A 5 -13.38 -10.67 21.07
N ARG A 6 -12.52 -10.74 20.04
CA ARG A 6 -11.86 -9.55 19.48
C ARG A 6 -12.73 -8.97 18.36
N LEU A 7 -13.89 -8.43 18.75
CA LEU A 7 -14.64 -7.52 17.88
C LEU A 7 -13.94 -6.15 17.90
N ILE A 8 -12.88 -6.01 17.09
CA ILE A 8 -12.35 -4.69 16.76
C ILE A 8 -13.34 -4.09 15.76
N SER A 9 -14.24 -3.23 16.26
CA SER A 9 -15.15 -2.46 15.41
C SER A 9 -14.34 -1.64 14.41
N ALA A 10 -14.28 -2.10 13.15
CA ALA A 10 -13.56 -1.43 12.06
C ALA A 10 -14.31 -0.19 11.52
N VAL A 11 -15.39 0.24 12.18
CA VAL A 11 -16.37 1.15 11.59
C VAL A 11 -16.04 2.62 11.87
N SER A 12 -15.31 2.95 12.94
CA SER A 12 -15.09 4.34 13.39
C SER A 12 -13.70 4.93 13.08
N GLY A 13 -12.85 4.22 12.32
CA GLY A 13 -11.47 4.65 12.02
C GLY A 13 -11.06 4.62 10.54
N ARG A 14 -11.83 3.96 9.67
CA ARG A 14 -11.43 3.63 8.29
C ARG A 14 -11.05 4.84 7.44
N GLU A 15 -11.82 5.94 7.52
CA GLU A 15 -11.50 7.15 6.76
C GLU A 15 -10.20 7.81 7.20
N ARG A 16 -9.90 7.76 8.50
CA ARG A 16 -8.65 8.30 9.06
C ARG A 16 -7.48 7.41 8.70
N ASP A 17 -7.63 6.09 8.78
CA ASP A 17 -6.59 5.13 8.40
C ASP A 17 -6.27 5.22 6.90
N GLU A 18 -7.30 5.34 6.04
CA GLU A 18 -7.09 5.56 4.61
C GLU A 18 -6.39 6.89 4.30
N GLN A 19 -6.69 7.96 5.06
CA GLN A 19 -5.99 9.25 4.93
C GLN A 19 -4.51 9.13 5.33
N LEU A 20 -4.22 8.45 6.43
CA LEU A 20 -2.85 8.21 6.89
C LEU A 20 -2.07 7.32 5.92
N ASP A 21 -2.69 6.24 5.43
CA ASP A 21 -2.09 5.34 4.44
C ASP A 21 -1.75 6.05 3.13
N ARG A 22 -2.62 6.97 2.68
CA ARG A 22 -2.34 7.80 1.51
C ARG A 22 -1.17 8.74 1.74
N ALA A 23 -1.03 9.29 2.94
CA ALA A 23 0.04 10.22 3.28
C ALA A 23 1.43 9.54 3.30
N ILE A 24 1.49 8.25 3.67
CA ILE A 24 2.76 7.49 3.72
C ILE A 24 3.10 6.76 2.42
N ARG A 25 2.17 6.69 1.46
CA ARG A 25 2.36 5.93 0.22
C ARG A 25 3.37 6.63 -0.70
N PRO A 26 4.40 5.90 -1.20
CA PRO A 26 5.31 6.44 -2.21
C PRO A 26 4.58 6.93 -3.47
N LEU A 27 4.94 8.13 -3.95
CA LEU A 27 4.34 8.74 -5.15
C LEU A 27 5.04 8.31 -6.44
N LYS A 28 6.33 7.95 -6.36
CA LYS A 28 7.12 7.48 -7.49
C LYS A 28 7.55 6.04 -7.24
N LEU A 29 7.72 5.30 -8.33
CA LEU A 29 8.24 3.93 -8.27
C LEU A 29 9.64 3.86 -7.64
N ALA A 30 10.45 4.91 -7.81
CA ALA A 30 11.80 5.00 -7.23
C ALA A 30 11.78 5.09 -5.69
N ASP A 31 10.70 5.60 -5.10
CA ASP A 31 10.54 5.75 -3.65
C ASP A 31 9.94 4.47 -3.02
N TYR A 32 9.60 3.46 -3.83
CA TYR A 32 9.03 2.21 -3.36
C TYR A 32 10.10 1.29 -2.76
N ILE A 33 9.94 0.96 -1.48
CA ILE A 33 10.87 0.11 -0.74
C ILE A 33 10.35 -1.33 -0.72
N GLY A 34 11.20 -2.27 -1.14
CA GLY A 34 10.87 -3.69 -1.23
C GLY A 34 10.41 -4.12 -2.63
N GLN A 35 10.09 -5.41 -2.76
CA GLN A 35 9.66 -6.04 -4.01
C GLN A 35 10.55 -5.73 -5.24
N PRO A 36 11.86 -6.04 -5.19
CA PRO A 36 12.81 -5.67 -6.24
C PRO A 36 12.40 -6.16 -7.64
N SER A 37 11.92 -7.40 -7.76
CA SER A 37 11.49 -7.96 -9.06
C SER A 37 10.30 -7.23 -9.66
N VAL A 38 9.32 -6.85 -8.84
CA VAL A 38 8.13 -6.11 -9.31
C VAL A 38 8.53 -4.70 -9.72
N ARG A 39 9.38 -4.04 -8.93
CA ARG A 39 9.88 -2.70 -9.24
C ARG A 39 10.61 -2.65 -10.57
N GLU A 40 11.48 -3.63 -10.83
CA GLU A 40 12.21 -3.76 -12.09
C GLU A 40 11.26 -3.95 -13.29
N GLN A 41 10.28 -4.85 -13.18
CA GLN A 41 9.30 -5.06 -14.25
C GLN A 41 8.46 -3.80 -14.51
N MET A 42 7.98 -3.14 -13.47
CA MET A 42 7.22 -1.90 -13.60
C MET A 42 8.03 -0.77 -14.24
N GLU A 43 9.33 -0.68 -13.95
CA GLU A 43 10.21 0.31 -14.58
C GLU A 43 10.32 0.09 -16.09
N LEU A 44 10.48 -1.16 -16.53
CA LEU A 44 10.47 -1.53 -17.95
C LEU A 44 9.15 -1.16 -18.62
N PHE A 45 8.02 -1.51 -18.00
CA PHE A 45 6.68 -1.20 -18.55
C PHE A 45 6.44 0.31 -18.65
N ILE A 46 6.78 1.07 -17.61
CA ILE A 46 6.61 2.53 -17.61
C ILE A 46 7.48 3.16 -18.69
N HIS A 47 8.71 2.70 -18.86
CA HIS A 47 9.60 3.20 -19.91
C HIS A 47 9.04 2.88 -21.30
N ALA A 48 8.66 1.63 -21.56
CA ALA A 48 8.07 1.22 -22.83
C ALA A 48 6.76 1.96 -23.15
N ALA A 49 5.93 2.24 -22.15
CA ALA A 49 4.68 2.98 -22.33
C ALA A 49 4.88 4.47 -22.67
N ARG A 50 6.09 5.02 -22.46
CA ARG A 50 6.41 6.41 -22.81
C ARG A 50 6.79 6.60 -24.29
N GLY A 51 7.06 5.53 -25.03
CA GLY A 51 7.43 5.54 -26.45
C GLY A 51 8.77 4.88 -26.71
#